data_AF-A0A1S6GYY9-F1
#
_entry.id   AF-A0A1S6GYY9-F1
#
_cell.length_a   1.000
_cell.length_b   1.000
_cell.length_c   1.000
_cell.angle_alpha   90.00
_cell.angle_beta   90.00
_cell.angle_gamma   90.00
#
_symmetry.space_group_name_H-M   'P 1'
#
loop_
_entity.id
_entity.type
_entity.pdbx_description
1 polymer ?
#
loop_
_entity_poly.entity_id
_entity_poly.type
_entity_poly.pdbx_seq_one_letter_code
_entity_poly.pdbx_strand_id
1 'polypeptide(L)' 'MRLQKRFSSKYKDKEYYKYQVNIPEEEIRKAQLKEGDKLDIETEKHKIILKKVD' A
#
# COMPACT_ATOMS: atom_id res chain seq x y z
N MET A 1 5.50 6.26 -11.40
CA MET A 1 5.01 5.07 -10.66
C MET A 1 3.68 4.60 -11.26
N ARG A 2 3.28 3.34 -11.08
CA ARG A 2 1.97 2.81 -11.50
C ARG A 2 1.42 1.90 -10.41
N LEU A 3 0.10 1.82 -10.28
CA LEU A 3 -0.56 0.85 -9.42
C LEU A 3 -0.42 -0.54 -10.04
N GLN A 4 0.23 -1.47 -9.35
CA GLN A 4 0.48 -2.82 -9.83
C GLN A 4 -0.50 -3.79 -9.20
N LYS A 5 -1.21 -4.57 -10.02
CA LYS A 5 -2.02 -5.70 -9.55
C LYS A 5 -1.13 -6.93 -9.48
N ARG A 6 -1.04 -7.56 -8.31
CA ARG A 6 -0.27 -8.79 -8.07
C ARG A 6 -1.22 -9.89 -7.65
N PHE A 7 -1.04 -11.08 -8.21
CA PHE A 7 -1.70 -12.28 -7.72
C PHE A 7 -1.23 -12.55 -6.29
N SER A 8 -2.17 -12.78 -5.38
CA SER A 8 -1.86 -13.06 -3.97
C SER A 8 -2.02 -14.54 -3.68
N SER A 9 -3.20 -15.09 -3.97
CA SER A 9 -3.51 -16.48 -3.67
C SER A 9 -4.74 -16.91 -4.45
N LYS A 10 -4.94 -18.23 -4.55
CA LYS A 10 -6.19 -18.82 -5.02
C LYS A 10 -6.76 -19.63 -3.87
N TYR A 11 -8.05 -19.45 -3.58
CA TYR A 11 -8.78 -20.27 -2.63
C TYR A 11 -10.06 -20.77 -3.29
N LYS A 12 -10.16 -22.10 -3.42
CA LYS A 12 -11.15 -22.77 -4.29
C LYS A 12 -11.07 -22.19 -5.71
N ASP A 13 -12.18 -21.67 -6.23
CA ASP A 13 -12.28 -21.08 -7.56
C ASP A 13 -12.13 -19.55 -7.59
N LYS A 14 -11.77 -18.94 -6.44
CA LYS A 14 -11.58 -17.49 -6.34
C LYS A 14 -10.10 -17.14 -6.31
N GLU A 15 -9.71 -16.25 -7.21
CA GLU A 15 -8.38 -15.64 -7.25
C GLU A 15 -8.39 -14.32 -6.49
N TYR A 16 -7.43 -14.17 -5.59
CA TYR A 16 -7.24 -12.98 -4.77
C TYR A 16 -6.05 -12.21 -5.29
N TYR A 17 -6.24 -10.91 -5.43
CA TYR A 17 -5.21 -10.00 -5.91
C TYR A 17 -4.96 -8.93 -4.87
N LYS A 18 -3.70 -8.51 -4.77
CA LYS A 18 -3.27 -7.36 -3.98
C LYS A 18 -2.80 -6.27 -4.94
N TYR A 19 -2.94 -5.02 -4.52
CA TYR A 19 -2.38 -3.90 -5.24
C TYR A 19 -1.13 -3.40 -4.51
N GLN A 20 -0.11 -3.05 -5.26
CA GLN A 20 1.16 -2.52 -4.76
C GLN A 20 1.57 -1.30 -5.57
N VAL A 21 2.22 -0.35 -4.91
CA VAL A 21 2.85 0.81 -5.55
C VAL A 21 4.26 0.94 -4.99
N ASN A 22 5.22 1.21 -5.86
CA ASN A 22 6.60 1.44 -5.45
C ASN A 22 6.75 2.89 -5.05
N ILE A 23 6.79 3.18 -3.75
CA ILE A 23 6.99 4.53 -3.21
C ILE A 23 8.50 4.84 -3.23
N PRO A 24 8.94 5.96 -3.83
CA PRO A 24 10.34 6.37 -3.81
C PRO A 24 10.83 6.57 -2.38
N GLU A 25 12.09 6.23 -2.12
CA GLU A 25 12.68 6.34 -0.79
C GLU A 25 12.63 7.76 -0.23
N GLU A 26 12.77 8.77 -1.10
CA GLU A 26 12.66 10.19 -0.72
C GLU A 26 11.32 10.52 -0.07
N GLU A 27 10.21 9.97 -0.60
CA GLU A 27 8.87 10.20 -0.07
C GLU A 27 8.65 9.46 1.26
N ILE A 28 9.22 8.27 1.42
CA ILE A 28 9.22 7.54 2.69
C ILE A 28 9.96 8.33 3.78
N ARG A 29 11.13 8.91 3.44
CA ARG A 29 11.91 9.76 4.35
C ARG A 29 11.16 11.05 4.73
N LYS A 30 10.56 11.74 3.76
CA LYS A 30 9.73 12.94 4.02
C LYS A 30 8.55 12.64 4.94
N ALA A 31 7.92 11.48 4.76
CA ALA A 31 6.82 11.01 5.59
C ALA A 31 7.25 10.44 6.95
N GLN A 32 8.57 10.38 7.23
CA GLN A 32 9.14 9.82 8.46
C GLN A 32 8.68 8.38 8.74
N LEU A 33 8.44 7.61 7.68
CA LEU A 33 8.07 6.21 7.74
C LEU A 33 9.30 5.32 7.63
N LYS A 34 9.19 4.09 8.15
CA LYS A 34 10.19 3.03 7.98
C LYS A 34 9.55 1.66 7.81
N GLU A 35 10.36 0.70 7.40
CA GLU A 35 9.94 -0.70 7.37
C GLU A 35 9.43 -1.16 8.75
N GLY A 36 8.31 -1.88 8.75
CA GLY A 36 7.68 -2.40 9.97
C GLY A 36 6.75 -1.41 10.69
N ASP A 37 6.68 -0.14 10.28
CA ASP A 37 5.68 0.79 10.81
C ASP A 37 4.26 0.28 10.50
N LYS A 38 3.37 0.36 11.49
CA LYS A 38 1.95 0.11 11.28
C LYS A 38 1.32 1.34 10.63
N LEU A 39 0.50 1.09 9.61
CA LEU A 39 -0.16 2.14 8.84
C LEU A 39 -1.66 1.91 8.86
N ASP A 40 -2.42 2.97 9.07
CA ASP A 40 -3.84 3.03 8.75
C ASP A 40 -4.06 3.61 7.35
N ILE A 41 -5.17 3.25 6.72
CA ILE A 41 -5.47 3.61 5.33
C ILE A 41 -6.80 4.35 5.27
N GLU A 42 -6.75 5.61 4.84
CA GLU A 42 -7.93 6.40 4.51
C GLU A 42 -8.06 6.56 2.99
N THR A 43 -9.30 6.54 2.50
CA THR A 43 -9.60 6.77 1.08
C THR A 43 -10.44 8.03 0.94
N GLU A 44 -9.92 8.97 0.15
CA GLU A 44 -10.66 10.13 -0.33
C GLU A 44 -10.84 10.02 -1.85
N LYS A 45 -11.68 10.87 -2.43
CA LYS A 45 -11.91 10.86 -3.87
C LYS A 45 -10.58 11.02 -4.64
N HIS A 46 -10.18 9.95 -5.33
CA HIS A 46 -8.91 9.82 -6.09
C HIS A 46 -7.62 9.80 -5.25
N LYS A 47 -7.67 9.61 -3.93
CA LYS A 47 -6.49 9.57 -3.05
C LYS A 47 -6.53 8.39 -2.09
N ILE A 48 -5.36 7.81 -1.85
CA ILE A 48 -5.12 6.87 -0.75
C ILE A 48 -4.13 7.56 0.19
N ILE A 49 -4.50 7.71 1.45
CA ILE A 49 -3.69 8.37 2.48
C ILE A 49 -3.24 7.28 3.45
N LEU A 50 -1.93 7.12 3.59
CA LEU A 50 -1.32 6.22 4.57
C LEU A 50 -0.92 7.05 5.78
N LYS A 51 -1.43 6.70 6.96
CA LYS A 51 -1.10 7.38 8.23
C LYS A 51 -0.39 6.40 9.15
N LYS A 52 0.71 6.83 9.76
CA LYS A 52 1.36 6.04 10.81
C LYS A 52 0.45 5.94 12.02
N VAL A 53 0.35 4.73 12.57
CA VAL A 53 -0.29 4.44 13.85
C VAL A 53 0.71 3.76 14.77
N ASP A 54 0.65 4.10 16.06
CA ASP A 54 1.56 3.58 17.09
C ASP A 54 1.27 2.11 17.45
#